data_AF-A0A371MRG0-F1
#
_entry.id   AF-A0A371MRG0-F1
#
_cell.length_a   1.000
_cell.length_b   1.000
_cell.length_c   1.000
_cell.angle_alpha   90.00
_cell.angle_beta   90.00
_cell.angle_gamma   90.00
#
_symmetry.space_group_name_H-M   'P 1'
#
loop_
_entity.id
_entity.type
_entity.pdbx_description
1 polymer ?
#
loop_
_entity_poly.entity_id
_entity_poly.type
_entity_poly.pdbx_seq_one_letter_code
_entity_poly.pdbx_strand_id
1 'polypeptide(L)'
;LTNVKRAWPGAGAIQRAAGTMEAFIEIDPDNMDFAMSDDWAQLQSAGEDFANKELDSKLKLHATTRSFPVEQITETIEKRLSDEDVTQNPIFRELLAEYRETRPREMRDRGIQQVRYYIGVEVTPLEVYDRYRDEGTPAEKLTQFPVIGFLFNPFVTRREDLTDVERRAQMFEKLDSRVNE
;
A
#
# COMPACT_ATOMS: atom_id res chain seq x y z
N LEU A 1 -5.64 -6.57 12.91
CA LEU A 1 -6.69 -6.91 11.92
C LEU A 1 -7.75 -7.79 12.57
N THR A 2 -9.02 -7.61 12.23
CA THR A 2 -10.14 -8.48 12.67
C THR A 2 -10.89 -9.04 11.45
N ASN A 3 -11.65 -10.13 11.63
CA ASN A 3 -12.54 -10.69 10.61
C ASN A 3 -11.86 -11.13 9.29
N VAL A 4 -10.67 -11.73 9.41
CA VAL A 4 -9.95 -12.32 8.27
C VAL A 4 -10.52 -13.69 7.94
N LYS A 5 -10.91 -13.91 6.68
CA LYS A 5 -11.34 -15.21 6.16
C LYS A 5 -10.16 -16.06 5.73
N ARG A 6 -9.20 -15.45 5.02
CA ARG A 6 -8.03 -16.14 4.47
C ARG A 6 -6.92 -15.15 4.15
N ALA A 7 -5.67 -15.57 4.30
CA ALA A 7 -4.51 -14.87 3.74
C ALA A 7 -4.03 -15.59 2.46
N TRP A 8 -3.56 -14.83 1.49
CA TRP A 8 -3.04 -15.28 0.20
C TRP A 8 -1.58 -14.80 0.04
N PRO A 9 -0.61 -15.50 0.66
CA PRO A 9 0.78 -15.04 0.69
C PRO A 9 1.40 -14.84 -0.70
N GLY A 10 1.08 -15.71 -1.66
CA GLY A 10 1.59 -15.62 -3.03
C GLY A 10 1.08 -14.42 -3.83
N ALA A 11 0.04 -13.73 -3.35
CA ALA A 11 -0.52 -12.53 -3.99
C ALA A 11 -0.46 -11.31 -3.05
N GLY A 12 0.26 -11.38 -1.93
CA GLY A 12 0.38 -10.27 -0.99
C GLY A 12 -0.94 -9.78 -0.38
N ALA A 13 -1.98 -10.62 -0.35
CA ALA A 13 -3.36 -10.17 -0.13
C ALA A 13 -4.06 -10.90 1.03
N ILE A 14 -5.02 -10.22 1.66
CA ILE A 14 -5.87 -10.75 2.72
C ILE A 14 -7.33 -10.64 2.28
N GLN A 15 -8.09 -11.71 2.45
CA GLN A 15 -9.53 -11.72 2.22
C GLN A 15 -10.29 -11.60 3.54
N ARG A 16 -11.19 -10.61 3.62
CA ARG A 16 -12.13 -10.41 4.73
C ARG A 16 -13.27 -11.42 4.69
N ALA A 17 -13.94 -11.62 5.82
CA ALA A 17 -15.16 -12.42 5.93
C ALA A 17 -16.25 -11.99 4.93
N ALA A 18 -16.38 -10.68 4.67
CA ALA A 18 -17.32 -10.10 3.72
C ALA A 18 -16.93 -10.27 2.24
N GLY A 19 -15.77 -10.88 1.94
CA GLY A 19 -15.30 -11.12 0.57
C GLY A 19 -14.38 -10.05 0.00
N THR A 20 -14.32 -8.85 0.60
CA THR A 20 -13.34 -7.80 0.27
C THR A 20 -11.91 -8.31 0.36
N MET A 21 -11.08 -7.90 -0.58
CA MET A 21 -9.67 -8.23 -0.61
C MET A 21 -8.84 -6.98 -0.31
N GLU A 22 -7.85 -7.11 0.55
CA GLU A 22 -7.01 -6.02 1.03
C GLU A 22 -5.53 -6.37 0.84
N ALA A 23 -4.74 -5.41 0.36
CA ALA A 23 -3.27 -5.46 0.38
C ALA A 23 -2.76 -4.34 1.29
N PHE A 24 -1.61 -4.53 1.91
CA PHE A 24 -0.99 -3.54 2.79
C PHE A 24 0.40 -3.17 2.29
N ILE A 25 0.61 -1.88 2.07
CA ILE A 25 1.89 -1.30 1.69
C ILE A 25 2.49 -0.69 2.96
N GLU A 26 3.70 -1.10 3.33
CA GLU A 26 4.44 -0.48 4.43
C GLU A 26 5.06 0.84 3.95
N ILE A 27 4.89 1.91 4.73
CA ILE A 27 5.53 3.19 4.49
C ILE A 27 6.73 3.30 5.43
N ASP A 28 7.90 3.59 4.85
CA ASP A 28 9.09 3.98 5.60
C ASP A 28 9.26 5.50 5.49
N PRO A 29 8.84 6.28 6.50
CA PRO A 29 8.98 7.74 6.46
C PRO A 29 10.44 8.13 6.66
N ASP A 30 10.89 9.12 5.90
CA ASP A 30 12.26 9.63 6.02
C ASP A 30 12.49 10.35 7.37
N ASN A 31 13.75 10.44 7.78
CA ASN A 31 14.11 11.12 9.02
C ASN A 31 14.07 12.64 8.82
N MET A 32 13.02 13.26 9.36
CA MET A 32 12.78 14.70 9.23
C MET A 32 13.27 15.53 10.43
N ASP A 33 14.05 14.97 11.37
CA ASP A 33 14.53 15.67 12.59
C ASP A 33 15.37 16.95 12.30
N PHE A 34 15.75 17.19 11.04
CA PHE A 34 16.51 18.37 10.60
C PHE A 34 15.96 19.04 9.33
N ALA A 35 14.75 18.68 8.89
CA ALA A 35 14.12 19.28 7.71
C ALA A 35 13.62 20.70 7.99
N MET A 36 13.76 21.61 7.03
CA MET A 36 13.29 22.99 7.15
C MET A 36 11.77 23.05 7.00
N SER A 37 11.13 24.11 7.50
CA SER A 37 9.66 24.28 7.41
C SER A 37 9.12 24.20 5.98
N ASP A 38 9.92 24.65 5.02
CA ASP A 38 9.54 24.69 3.60
C ASP A 38 9.55 23.28 2.98
N ASP A 39 10.43 22.39 3.44
CA ASP A 39 10.49 20.99 3.00
C ASP A 39 9.22 20.24 3.39
N TRP A 40 8.70 20.52 4.60
CA TRP A 40 7.42 19.98 5.08
C TRP A 40 6.22 20.48 4.28
N ALA A 41 6.19 21.77 3.98
CA ALA A 41 5.10 22.38 3.20
C ALA A 41 5.04 21.81 1.77
N GLN A 42 6.20 21.56 1.16
CA GLN A 42 6.28 20.97 -0.16
C GLN A 42 5.78 19.52 -0.17
N LEU A 43 6.20 18.70 0.80
CA LEU A 43 5.71 17.32 0.94
C LEU A 43 4.20 17.25 1.17
N GLN A 44 3.66 18.16 2.01
CA GLN A 44 2.22 18.24 2.22
C GLN A 44 1.47 18.61 0.93
N SER A 45 1.94 19.64 0.22
CA SER A 45 1.32 20.07 -1.04
C SER A 45 1.31 18.97 -2.09
N ALA A 46 2.42 18.22 -2.21
CA ALA A 46 2.51 17.09 -3.13
C ALA A 46 1.55 15.95 -2.73
N GLY A 47 1.45 15.66 -1.43
CA GLY A 47 0.52 14.65 -0.91
C GLY A 47 -0.95 15.02 -1.12
N GLU A 48 -1.32 16.28 -0.90
CA GLU A 48 -2.67 16.80 -1.17
C GLU A 48 -3.02 16.74 -2.65
N ASP A 49 -2.10 17.15 -3.53
CA ASP A 49 -2.31 17.09 -4.97
C ASP A 49 -2.52 15.64 -5.45
N PHE A 50 -1.70 14.70 -4.96
CA PHE A 50 -1.85 13.28 -5.28
C PHE A 50 -3.20 12.74 -4.78
N ALA A 51 -3.55 12.99 -3.52
CA ALA A 51 -4.79 12.51 -2.93
C ALA A 51 -6.05 13.05 -3.63
N ASN A 52 -5.99 14.27 -4.18
CA ASN A 52 -7.12 14.90 -4.83
C ASN A 52 -7.26 14.55 -6.32
N LYS A 53 -6.16 14.22 -7.01
CA LYS A 53 -6.16 14.04 -8.48
C LYS A 53 -6.06 12.58 -8.91
N GLU A 54 -5.26 11.79 -8.21
CA GLU A 54 -4.89 10.43 -8.66
C GLU A 54 -5.62 9.33 -7.88
N LEU A 55 -6.15 9.66 -6.69
CA LEU A 55 -6.78 8.66 -5.83
C LEU A 55 -8.22 8.35 -6.24
N ASP A 56 -8.42 7.22 -6.92
CA ASP A 56 -9.73 6.75 -7.37
C ASP A 56 -10.44 5.82 -6.36
N SER A 57 -9.76 5.46 -5.27
CA SER A 57 -10.15 4.37 -4.38
C SER A 57 -9.91 4.69 -2.91
N LYS A 58 -10.64 3.98 -2.02
CA LYS A 58 -10.54 4.19 -0.58
C LYS A 58 -9.26 3.57 -0.04
N LEU A 59 -8.46 4.39 0.66
CA LEU A 59 -7.29 3.94 1.42
C LEU A 59 -7.59 3.86 2.91
N LYS A 60 -6.98 2.90 3.61
CA LYS A 60 -7.01 2.80 5.07
C LYS A 60 -5.61 2.98 5.64
N LEU A 61 -5.40 4.02 6.44
CA LEU A 61 -4.13 4.18 7.16
C LEU A 61 -4.15 3.37 8.47
N HIS A 62 -3.14 2.53 8.65
CA HIS A 62 -2.90 1.78 9.87
C HIS A 62 -1.57 2.20 10.49
N ALA A 63 -1.61 2.65 11.74
CA ALA A 63 -0.41 2.86 12.55
C ALA A 63 -0.29 1.70 13.55
N THR A 64 0.86 1.04 13.56
CA THR A 64 1.19 -0.03 14.50
C THR A 64 2.45 0.34 15.27
N THR A 65 2.59 -0.16 16.49
CA THR A 65 3.79 0.06 17.27
C THR A 65 4.60 -1.23 17.40
N ARG A 66 5.92 -1.11 17.30
CA ARG A 66 6.88 -2.16 17.64
C ARG A 66 7.88 -1.61 18.63
N SER A 67 8.51 -2.50 19.40
CA SER A 67 9.65 -2.12 20.23
C SER A 67 10.71 -1.46 19.35
N PHE A 68 11.20 -0.31 19.80
CA PHE A 68 12.13 0.49 19.03
C PHE A 68 13.50 -0.21 18.91
N PRO A 69 14.11 -0.30 17.72
CA PRO A 69 15.40 -0.99 17.52
C PRO A 69 16.57 -0.10 17.96
N VAL A 70 16.74 0.07 19.26
CA VAL A 70 17.75 0.97 19.87
C VAL A 70 19.17 0.64 19.39
N GLU A 71 19.46 -0.64 19.22
CA GLU A 71 20.77 -1.14 18.81
C GLU A 71 21.12 -0.73 17.38
N GLN A 72 20.17 -0.82 16.44
CA GLN A 72 20.40 -0.45 15.02
C GLN A 72 20.66 1.06 14.84
N ILE A 73 20.01 1.91 15.64
CA ILE A 73 20.30 3.35 15.63
C ILE A 73 21.71 3.63 16.11
N THR A 74 22.13 2.97 17.19
CA THR A 74 23.47 3.15 17.75
C THR A 74 24.52 2.74 16.72
N GLU A 75 24.34 1.59 16.05
CA GLU A 75 25.21 1.12 14.97
C GLU A 75 25.27 2.10 13.78
N THR A 76 24.13 2.69 13.40
CA THR A 76 24.06 3.67 12.30
C THR A 76 24.82 4.94 12.65
N ILE A 77 24.67 5.46 13.87
CA ILE A 77 25.40 6.65 14.35
C ILE A 77 26.91 6.35 14.42
N GLU A 78 27.30 5.17 14.89
CA GLU A 78 28.71 4.75 14.90
C GLU A 78 29.32 4.70 13.51
N LYS A 79 28.57 4.19 12.53
CA LYS A 79 29.01 4.22 11.13
C LYS A 79 29.21 5.66 10.65
N ARG A 80 28.23 6.54 10.89
CA ARG A 80 28.28 7.94 10.45
C ARG A 80 29.40 8.75 11.12
N LEU A 81 29.78 8.43 12.35
CA LEU A 81 30.91 9.09 13.02
C LEU A 81 32.24 8.96 12.26
N SER A 82 32.35 8.00 11.34
CA SER A 82 33.51 7.81 10.46
C SER A 82 33.36 8.44 9.07
N ASP A 83 32.19 8.99 8.73
CA ASP A 83 31.94 9.59 7.41
C ASP A 83 32.75 10.89 7.23
N GLU A 84 33.12 11.19 5.98
CA GLU A 84 33.97 12.33 5.65
C GLU A 84 33.32 13.67 6.02
N ASP A 85 32.01 13.83 5.76
CA ASP A 85 31.23 15.00 6.13
C ASP A 85 31.18 15.25 7.66
N VAL A 86 31.17 14.18 8.45
CA VAL A 86 31.17 14.24 9.92
C VAL A 86 32.57 14.51 10.47
N THR A 87 33.60 13.84 9.95
CA THR A 87 34.97 14.02 10.42
C THR A 87 35.54 15.41 10.09
N GLN A 88 35.10 16.03 8.99
CA GLN A 88 35.44 17.41 8.63
C GLN A 88 34.66 18.47 9.43
N ASN A 89 33.61 18.10 10.17
CA ASN A 89 32.80 19.02 10.98
C ASN A 89 32.81 18.63 12.48
N PRO A 90 33.70 19.25 13.29
CA PRO A 90 33.85 18.93 14.71
C PRO A 90 32.57 19.11 15.53
N ILE A 91 31.76 20.13 15.22
CA ILE A 91 30.49 20.40 15.89
C ILE A 91 29.49 19.27 15.61
N PHE A 92 29.40 18.85 14.35
CA PHE A 92 28.49 17.78 13.95
C PHE A 92 28.90 16.42 14.54
N ARG A 93 30.22 16.16 14.59
CA ARG A 93 30.77 14.98 15.27
C ARG A 93 30.46 14.96 16.76
N GLU A 94 30.58 16.09 17.45
CA GLU A 94 30.27 16.21 18.88
C GLU A 94 28.78 15.97 19.15
N LEU A 95 27.91 16.58 18.33
CA LEU A 95 26.46 16.33 18.38
C LEU A 95 26.11 14.85 18.19
N LEU A 96 26.70 14.18 17.20
CA LEU A 96 26.47 12.74 16.96
C LEU A 96 27.00 11.86 18.11
N ALA A 97 28.13 12.23 18.71
CA ALA A 97 28.70 11.51 19.84
C ALA A 97 27.85 11.64 21.11
N GLU A 98 27.30 12.83 21.37
CA GLU A 98 26.34 13.05 22.45
C GLU A 98 25.05 12.26 22.20
N TYR A 99 24.50 12.33 20.98
CA TYR A 99 23.29 11.60 20.58
C TYR A 99 23.44 10.09 20.77
N ARG A 100 24.61 9.52 20.46
CA ARG A 100 24.91 8.10 20.66
C ARG A 100 24.77 7.67 22.13
N GLU A 101 25.13 8.55 23.07
CA GLU A 101 25.18 8.21 24.50
C GLU A 101 23.85 8.45 25.22
N THR A 102 23.17 9.56 24.90
CA THR A 102 21.95 9.99 25.60
C THR A 102 20.70 9.34 25.03
N ARG A 103 20.55 9.30 23.71
CA ARG A 103 19.33 8.85 23.03
C ARG A 103 18.97 7.41 23.39
N PRO A 104 19.88 6.40 23.36
CA PRO A 104 19.53 5.03 23.71
C PRO A 104 18.99 4.87 25.14
N ARG A 105 19.54 5.62 26.11
CA ARG A 105 19.09 5.60 27.50
C ARG A 105 17.70 6.20 27.63
N GLU A 106 17.49 7.39 27.07
CA GLU A 106 16.18 8.05 27.09
C GLU A 106 15.09 7.21 26.41
N MET A 107 15.43 6.53 25.33
CA MET A 107 14.50 5.68 24.58
C MET A 107 14.08 4.44 25.36
N ARG A 108 15.04 3.81 26.08
CA ARG A 108 14.76 2.67 26.96
C ARG A 108 13.92 3.09 28.17
N ASP A 109 14.24 4.23 28.78
CA ASP A 109 13.55 4.74 29.96
C ASP A 109 12.10 5.16 29.65
N ARG A 110 11.86 5.73 28.46
CA ARG A 110 10.53 6.18 28.02
C ARG A 110 9.69 5.07 27.37
N GLY A 111 10.25 3.87 27.18
CA GLY A 111 9.56 2.78 26.50
C GLY A 111 9.10 3.16 25.09
N ILE A 112 9.92 3.94 24.38
CA ILE A 112 9.55 4.48 23.07
C ILE A 112 9.27 3.31 22.12
N GLN A 113 8.13 3.35 21.45
CA GLN A 113 7.78 2.38 20.43
C GLN A 113 7.94 3.03 19.06
N GLN A 114 8.57 2.32 18.13
CA GLN A 114 8.62 2.75 16.74
C GLN A 114 7.23 2.60 16.14
N VAL A 115 6.69 3.69 15.58
CA VAL A 115 5.44 3.65 14.83
C VAL A 115 5.76 3.20 13.39
N ARG A 116 5.08 2.16 12.92
CA ARG A 116 5.08 1.74 11.51
C ARG A 116 3.73 2.08 10.90
N TYR A 117 3.77 2.64 9.70
CA TYR A 117 2.60 3.04 8.95
C TYR A 117 2.37 2.05 7.82
N TYR A 118 1.11 1.67 7.64
CA TYR A 118 0.68 0.80 6.55
C TYR A 118 -0.52 1.44 5.85
N ILE A 119 -0.49 1.49 4.53
CA ILE A 119 -1.65 1.84 3.70
C ILE A 119 -2.32 0.55 3.27
N GLY A 120 -3.59 0.39 3.66
CA GLY A 120 -4.47 -0.67 3.19
C GLY A 120 -5.21 -0.24 1.94
N VAL A 121 -5.00 -0.98 0.84
CA VAL A 121 -5.74 -0.85 -0.41
C VAL A 121 -6.81 -1.95 -0.43
N GLU A 122 -8.06 -1.60 -0.76
CA GLU A 122 -9.16 -2.57 -0.79
C GLU A 122 -9.81 -2.71 -2.17
N VAL A 123 -10.26 -3.92 -2.49
CA VAL A 123 -11.13 -4.20 -3.65
C VAL A 123 -12.33 -5.00 -3.16
N THR A 124 -13.53 -4.49 -3.42
CA THR A 124 -14.78 -5.18 -3.09
C THR A 124 -15.25 -6.07 -4.26
N PRO A 125 -16.02 -7.13 -3.99
CA PRO A 125 -16.58 -7.96 -5.07
C PRO A 125 -17.43 -7.17 -6.07
N LEU A 126 -18.13 -6.12 -5.62
CA LEU A 126 -19.00 -5.28 -6.46
C LEU A 126 -18.21 -4.51 -7.53
N GLU A 127 -17.01 -4.05 -7.20
CA GLU A 127 -16.13 -3.32 -8.12
C GLU A 127 -15.62 -4.14 -9.31
N VAL A 128 -15.77 -5.46 -9.25
CA VAL A 128 -15.45 -6.38 -10.35
C VAL A 128 -16.69 -6.66 -11.20
N TYR A 129 -17.89 -6.64 -10.60
CA TYR A 129 -19.14 -6.83 -11.34
C TYR A 129 -19.48 -5.65 -12.26
N ASP A 130 -19.17 -4.40 -11.88
CA ASP A 130 -19.52 -3.22 -12.70
C ASP A 130 -18.69 -3.08 -13.99
N ARG A 131 -17.47 -3.65 -14.07
CA ARG A 131 -16.64 -3.60 -15.29
C ARG A 131 -17.30 -4.35 -16.48
N TYR A 132 -18.10 -5.38 -16.19
CA TYR A 132 -18.82 -6.15 -17.21
C TYR A 132 -20.11 -5.51 -17.73
N ARG A 133 -20.49 -4.32 -17.22
CA ARG A 133 -21.55 -3.54 -17.88
C ARG A 133 -21.06 -2.82 -19.13
N ASP A 134 -19.78 -2.43 -19.17
CA ASP A 134 -19.20 -1.65 -20.26
C ASP A 134 -18.43 -2.52 -21.28
N GLU A 135 -18.03 -3.75 -20.91
CA GLU A 135 -17.54 -4.72 -21.87
C GLU A 135 -18.70 -5.39 -22.59
N GLY A 136 -18.92 -5.00 -23.84
CA GLY A 136 -19.96 -5.57 -24.70
C GLY A 136 -19.92 -7.09 -24.67
N THR A 137 -21.11 -7.68 -24.49
CA THR A 137 -21.30 -9.13 -24.39
C THR A 137 -20.67 -9.85 -25.60
N PRO A 138 -20.23 -11.12 -25.47
CA PRO A 138 -19.68 -11.88 -26.60
C PRO A 138 -20.61 -11.93 -27.83
N ALA A 139 -21.92 -11.75 -27.63
CA ALA A 139 -22.91 -11.61 -28.69
C ALA A 139 -22.77 -10.31 -29.50
N GLU A 140 -22.33 -9.20 -28.89
CA GLU A 140 -22.11 -7.92 -29.58
C GLU A 140 -20.88 -7.98 -30.49
N LYS A 141 -19.82 -8.71 -30.12
CA LYS A 141 -18.65 -8.93 -31.01
C LYS A 141 -18.94 -9.82 -32.22
N LEU A 142 -20.05 -10.55 -32.23
CA LEU A 142 -20.45 -11.42 -33.35
C LEU A 142 -21.33 -10.72 -34.41
N THR A 143 -21.65 -9.44 -34.24
CA THR A 143 -22.44 -8.67 -35.23
C THR A 143 -21.62 -7.99 -36.33
N GLN A 144 -20.29 -8.12 -36.33
CA GLN A 144 -19.43 -7.58 -37.40
C GLN A 144 -19.31 -8.47 -38.65
N PHE A 145 -19.91 -9.67 -38.65
CA PHE A 145 -19.97 -10.53 -39.84
C PHE A 145 -21.43 -10.70 -40.28
N PRO A 146 -21.86 -10.06 -41.37
CA PRO A 146 -23.12 -10.40 -42.00
C PRO A 146 -22.93 -11.72 -42.75
N VAL A 147 -23.97 -12.57 -42.72
CA VAL A 147 -24.10 -13.84 -43.45
C VAL A 147 -23.59 -15.09 -42.71
N ILE A 148 -24.22 -15.47 -41.58
CA ILE A 148 -24.71 -16.85 -41.39
C ILE A 148 -26.04 -16.77 -40.62
N GLY A 149 -27.13 -17.07 -41.33
CA GLY A 149 -28.47 -17.21 -40.78
C GLY A 149 -28.74 -18.62 -40.25
N PHE A 150 -29.66 -18.67 -39.28
CA PHE A 150 -30.35 -19.85 -38.74
C PHE A 150 -29.46 -20.91 -38.05
N LEU A 151 -29.50 -20.90 -36.71
CA LEU A 151 -29.72 -22.05 -35.81
C LEU A 151 -29.24 -21.70 -34.38
N PHE A 152 -29.94 -20.79 -33.67
CA PHE A 152 -29.74 -20.69 -32.22
C PHE A 152 -31.08 -20.67 -31.49
N ASN A 153 -31.21 -21.69 -30.64
CA ASN A 153 -32.29 -21.96 -29.70
C ASN A 153 -32.39 -20.76 -28.70
N PRO A 154 -33.60 -20.25 -28.38
CA PRO A 154 -33.73 -19.10 -27.49
C PRO A 154 -33.70 -19.57 -26.05
N PHE A 155 -32.53 -19.87 -25.50
CA PHE A 155 -32.41 -20.15 -24.08
C PHE A 155 -31.17 -19.53 -23.45
N VAL A 156 -31.46 -18.84 -22.34
CA VAL A 156 -30.58 -18.32 -21.31
C VAL A 156 -29.97 -16.94 -21.62
N THR A 157 -30.72 -15.92 -21.22
CA THR A 157 -30.18 -14.77 -20.49
C THR A 157 -29.24 -15.27 -19.39
N ARG A 158 -27.99 -15.57 -19.72
CA ARG A 158 -26.99 -15.96 -18.74
C ARG A 158 -26.40 -14.66 -18.23
N ARG A 159 -26.93 -14.21 -17.09
CA ARG A 159 -26.10 -13.50 -16.10
C ARG A 159 -24.80 -14.30 -16.05
N GLU A 160 -23.70 -13.77 -16.55
CA GLU A 160 -22.39 -14.38 -16.31
C GLU A 160 -22.10 -14.17 -14.83
N ASP A 161 -22.69 -15.04 -14.00
CA ASP A 161 -22.28 -15.22 -12.62
C ASP A 161 -20.85 -15.76 -12.72
N LEU A 162 -19.87 -14.86 -12.68
CA LEU A 162 -18.46 -15.22 -12.52
C LEU A 162 -18.39 -16.31 -11.47
N THR A 163 -17.76 -17.44 -11.81
CA THR A 163 -17.53 -18.48 -10.81
C THR A 163 -16.71 -17.87 -9.67
N ASP A 164 -16.83 -18.41 -8.45
CA ASP A 164 -16.09 -17.92 -7.28
C ASP A 164 -14.57 -17.92 -7.47
N VAL A 165 -14.06 -18.60 -8.50
CA VAL A 165 -12.66 -18.63 -8.92
C VAL A 165 -12.35 -17.46 -9.84
N GLU A 166 -13.14 -17.24 -10.90
CA GLU A 166 -12.95 -16.13 -11.86
C GLU A 166 -13.08 -14.77 -11.19
N ARG A 167 -14.11 -14.58 -10.35
CA ARG A 167 -14.27 -13.34 -9.58
C ARG A 167 -13.04 -13.04 -8.75
N ARG A 168 -12.44 -14.06 -8.15
CA ARG A 168 -11.28 -13.91 -7.28
C ARG A 168 -10.01 -13.59 -8.07
N ALA A 169 -9.81 -14.23 -9.21
CA ALA A 169 -8.70 -13.93 -10.09
C ALA A 169 -8.70 -12.46 -10.50
N GLN A 170 -9.87 -11.93 -10.87
CA GLN A 170 -10.00 -10.51 -11.23
C GLN A 170 -9.87 -9.56 -10.05
N MET A 171 -10.36 -9.96 -8.87
CA MET A 171 -10.08 -9.19 -7.66
C MET A 171 -8.58 -9.13 -7.38
N PHE A 172 -7.80 -10.17 -7.68
CA PHE A 172 -6.34 -10.15 -7.52
C PHE A 172 -5.70 -9.22 -8.52
N GLU A 173 -6.08 -9.33 -9.80
CA GLU A 173 -5.58 -8.46 -10.85
C GLU A 173 -5.86 -6.98 -10.56
N LYS A 174 -7.08 -6.65 -10.13
CA LYS A 174 -7.45 -5.27 -9.77
C LYS A 174 -6.72 -4.78 -8.52
N LEU A 175 -6.50 -5.64 -7.54
CA LEU A 175 -5.75 -5.28 -6.34
C LEU A 175 -4.26 -5.08 -6.65
N ASP A 176 -3.70 -5.91 -7.52
CA ASP A 176 -2.30 -5.82 -7.96
C ASP A 176 -2.05 -4.55 -8.77
N SER A 177 -2.93 -4.23 -9.72
CA SER A 177 -2.91 -2.96 -10.47
C SER A 177 -2.92 -1.75 -9.53
N ARG A 178 -3.80 -1.71 -8.52
CA ARG A 178 -3.83 -0.60 -7.53
C ARG A 178 -2.58 -0.47 -6.65
N VAL A 179 -1.81 -1.54 -6.49
CA VAL A 179 -0.62 -1.54 -5.63
C VAL A 179 0.64 -1.22 -6.44
N ASN A 180 0.67 -1.57 -7.72
CA ASN A 180 1.86 -1.51 -8.56
C ASN A 180 1.85 -0.40 -9.63
N GLU A 181 0.69 0.19 -9.96
CA GLU A 181 0.58 1.40 -10.79
C GLU A 181 0.81 2.67 -9.98
#